data_AF-A0A815TKA3-F1
#
_entry.id   AF-A0A815TKA3-F1
#
_cell.length_a   1.000
_cell.length_b   1.000
_cell.length_c   1.000
_cell.angle_alpha   90.00
_cell.angle_beta   90.00
_cell.angle_gamma   90.00
#
_symmetry.space_group_name_H-M   'P 1'
#
loop_
_entity.id
_entity.type
_entity.pdbx_description
1 polymer ?
#
loop_
_entity_poly.entity_id
_entity_poly.type
_entity_poly.pdbx_seq_one_letter_code
_entity_poly.pdbx_strand_id
1 'polypeptide(L)'
;CTTCLNSLYRFPRYNDPFKLLETRCGRCGEYAIMFSAICRAYSYLTRHVYDTTDHVWTEIYSYEQKKWLHCDSCENLCDSPHVYEVGWKKTLTYIIAFSQDHVQDVTWRYVTNFLKTREQRKLCNEKTLRKTIEKINFKLKTNMNDGERKQLIKRSVEELASFLRESISNKESDFQGRQSGSLLWRISRRETELPSNSKCDYIYHITNDECEIGQCQFVYDSATDKYYRNQVFDCDNWLTRLSSCKNIQRKVEHDWNMCYIARKTNENMGIIQWNIQLPNEDYEIKNVHVKYPFTCFDSGKVQWQIEYFDNKKTAYSQDLPTNDSKNEYDLRIDSISCQNIRILATLSGGDGDCAWQKAQLFRQSTEVENKNDQRLFSVQIFIQKRSTAE
;
A
#
# COMPACT_ATOMS: atom_id res chain seq x y z
N CYS A 1 6.64 16.38 10.99
CA CYS A 1 5.23 16.60 10.62
C CYS A 1 5.21 17.75 9.61
N THR A 2 4.70 17.55 8.38
CA THR A 2 4.65 18.63 7.36
C THR A 2 3.71 19.77 7.75
N THR A 3 2.68 19.49 8.55
CA THR A 3 1.73 20.47 9.07
C THR A 3 2.26 21.28 10.26
N CYS A 4 3.09 20.63 11.10
CA CYS A 4 3.47 21.17 12.40
C CYS A 4 4.86 21.83 12.39
N LEU A 5 5.61 21.69 11.30
CA LEU A 5 6.96 22.18 10.94
C LEU A 5 8.12 22.00 11.97
N ASN A 6 7.84 21.92 13.27
CA ASN A 6 8.79 21.79 14.37
C ASN A 6 8.60 20.53 15.24
N SER A 7 7.66 19.64 14.90
CA SER A 7 7.47 18.38 15.65
C SER A 7 8.14 17.19 14.93
N LEU A 8 9.24 16.71 15.52
CA LEU A 8 9.89 15.46 15.14
C LEU A 8 9.10 14.29 15.75
N TYR A 9 8.45 13.49 14.89
CA TYR A 9 7.88 12.22 15.31
C TYR A 9 8.94 11.13 15.17
N ARG A 10 9.27 10.47 16.28
CA ARG A 10 10.18 9.32 16.28
C ARG A 10 9.33 8.04 16.28
N PHE A 11 9.73 7.08 15.45
CA PHE A 11 9.17 5.73 15.47
C PHE A 11 10.29 4.73 15.76
N PRO A 12 10.66 4.53 17.04
CA PRO A 12 11.73 3.61 17.40
C PRO A 12 11.35 2.17 17.04
N ARG A 13 12.36 1.39 16.62
CA ARG A 13 12.23 -0.02 16.27
C ARG A 13 12.64 -0.84 17.49
N TYR A 14 11.66 -1.21 18.31
CA TYR A 14 11.91 -1.95 19.54
C TYR A 14 11.95 -3.46 19.27
N ASN A 15 12.89 -4.14 19.91
CA ASN A 15 12.99 -5.60 19.89
C ASN A 15 12.58 -6.23 21.24
N ASP A 16 12.40 -5.42 22.29
CA ASP A 16 11.97 -5.87 23.60
C ASP A 16 10.46 -6.13 23.61
N PRO A 17 10.00 -7.38 23.82
CA PRO A 17 8.58 -7.70 23.87
C PRO A 17 7.81 -6.91 24.93
N PHE A 18 8.42 -6.59 26.08
CA PHE A 18 7.74 -5.80 27.11
C PHE A 18 7.47 -4.37 26.64
N LYS A 19 8.41 -3.77 25.90
CA LYS A 19 8.17 -2.45 25.31
C LYS A 19 7.11 -2.50 24.21
N LEU A 20 7.08 -3.59 23.44
CA LEU A 20 6.10 -3.75 22.38
C LEU A 20 4.66 -3.99 22.90
N LEU A 21 4.49 -4.55 24.10
CA LEU A 21 3.18 -4.59 24.79
C LEU A 21 2.63 -3.20 25.11
N GLU A 22 3.52 -2.24 25.36
CA GLU A 22 3.18 -0.84 25.61
C GLU A 22 2.90 -0.11 24.29
N THR A 23 3.78 -0.23 23.29
CA THR A 23 3.63 0.54 22.05
C THR A 23 2.54 0.01 21.12
N ARG A 24 2.25 -1.30 21.18
CA ARG A 24 1.20 -2.00 20.41
C ARG A 24 1.18 -1.68 18.91
N CYS A 25 2.34 -1.33 18.35
CA CYS A 25 2.49 -0.96 16.95
C CYS A 25 3.89 -1.32 16.46
N GLY A 26 4.03 -1.48 15.14
CA GLY A 26 5.26 -1.94 14.52
C GLY A 26 5.08 -2.35 13.06
N ARG A 27 6.08 -3.06 12.52
CA ARG A 27 6.00 -3.80 11.25
C ARG A 27 6.21 -5.29 11.54
N CYS A 28 6.51 -6.08 10.51
CA CYS A 28 6.63 -7.53 10.66
C CYS A 28 7.61 -7.98 11.75
N GLY A 29 8.73 -7.27 11.93
CA GLY A 29 9.67 -7.49 13.03
C GLY A 29 8.99 -7.50 14.41
N GLU A 30 8.38 -6.38 14.78
CA GLU A 30 7.72 -6.21 16.07
C GLU A 30 6.53 -7.17 16.25
N TYR A 31 5.75 -7.38 15.19
CA TYR A 31 4.60 -8.30 15.22
C TYR A 31 5.06 -9.75 15.46
N ALA A 32 6.06 -10.22 14.72
CA ALA A 32 6.58 -11.58 14.87
C ALA A 32 7.22 -11.80 16.25
N ILE A 33 7.97 -10.82 16.77
CA ILE A 33 8.55 -10.86 18.12
C ILE A 33 7.44 -10.98 19.17
N MET A 34 6.45 -10.09 19.10
CA MET A 34 5.35 -10.07 20.07
C MET A 34 4.50 -11.33 20.02
N PHE A 35 4.14 -11.78 18.83
CA PHE A 35 3.36 -13.00 18.66
C PHE A 35 4.13 -14.22 19.17
N SER A 36 5.43 -14.34 18.84
CA SER A 36 6.30 -15.40 19.38
C SER A 36 6.35 -15.37 20.91
N ALA A 37 6.45 -14.19 21.53
CA ALA A 37 6.47 -14.04 22.98
C ALA A 37 5.14 -14.46 23.63
N ILE A 38 4.01 -14.12 23.01
CA ILE A 38 2.67 -14.56 23.46
C ILE A 38 2.56 -16.09 23.36
N CYS A 39 2.91 -16.70 22.23
CA CYS A 39 2.87 -18.16 22.07
C CYS A 39 3.71 -18.88 23.15
N ARG A 40 4.90 -18.34 23.42
CA ARG A 40 5.78 -18.84 24.48
C ARG A 40 5.18 -18.71 25.88
N ALA A 41 4.50 -17.61 26.17
CA ALA A 41 3.80 -17.43 27.45
C ALA A 41 2.70 -18.48 27.67
N TYR A 42 2.03 -18.90 26.59
CA TYR A 42 1.09 -20.02 26.60
C TYR A 42 1.74 -21.41 26.49
N SER A 43 3.06 -21.50 26.66
CA SER A 43 3.84 -22.75 26.62
C SER A 43 3.76 -23.51 25.28
N TYR A 44 3.44 -22.81 24.19
CA TYR A 44 3.59 -23.39 22.87
C TYR A 44 5.08 -23.54 22.53
N LEU A 45 5.40 -24.63 21.85
CA LEU A 45 6.70 -24.78 21.19
C LEU A 45 6.74 -23.83 20.00
N THR A 46 7.64 -22.85 20.09
CA THR A 46 7.65 -21.71 19.18
C THR A 46 9.04 -21.53 18.57
N ARG A 47 9.08 -21.24 17.27
CA ARG A 47 10.28 -20.73 16.60
C ARG A 47 10.03 -19.34 16.06
N HIS A 48 11.02 -18.47 16.18
CA HIS A 48 11.10 -17.26 15.39
C HIS A 48 11.76 -17.60 14.05
N VAL A 49 11.10 -17.29 12.94
CA VAL A 49 11.58 -17.65 11.60
C VAL A 49 12.07 -16.41 10.88
N TYR A 50 13.30 -16.47 10.39
CA TYR A 50 13.96 -15.40 9.68
C TYR A 50 14.17 -15.77 8.21
N ASP A 51 13.56 -14.99 7.33
CA ASP A 51 13.81 -15.02 5.90
C ASP A 51 14.80 -13.91 5.54
N THR A 52 15.91 -14.31 4.94
CA THR A 52 16.99 -13.41 4.48
C THR A 52 16.53 -12.35 3.47
N THR A 53 15.36 -12.53 2.87
CA THR A 53 14.72 -11.53 2.00
C THR A 53 13.79 -10.58 2.76
N ASP A 54 14.20 -10.13 3.95
CA ASP A 54 13.55 -9.07 4.73
C ASP A 54 12.09 -9.37 5.12
N HIS A 55 11.86 -10.56 5.68
CA HIS A 55 10.59 -10.89 6.35
C HIS A 55 10.83 -11.83 7.53
N VAL A 56 9.93 -11.80 8.51
CA VAL A 56 9.98 -12.64 9.71
C VAL A 56 8.59 -13.05 10.13
N TRP A 57 8.47 -14.24 10.70
CA TRP A 57 7.22 -14.80 11.20
C TRP A 57 7.48 -15.83 12.30
N THR A 58 6.45 -16.58 12.68
CA THR A 58 6.51 -17.56 13.79
C THR A 58 6.16 -18.96 13.28
N GLU A 59 6.79 -20.00 13.82
CA GLU A 59 6.30 -21.38 13.70
C GLU A 59 5.85 -21.90 15.07
N ILE A 60 4.73 -22.64 15.10
CA ILE A 60 4.21 -23.28 16.30
C ILE A 60 4.07 -24.78 16.07
N TYR A 61 4.58 -25.61 16.98
CA TYR A 61 4.42 -27.06 16.84
C TYR A 61 3.01 -27.52 17.23
N SER A 62 2.32 -28.19 16.31
CA SER A 62 1.06 -28.88 16.59
C SER A 62 1.34 -30.33 16.97
N TYR A 63 0.99 -30.69 18.20
CA TYR A 63 1.11 -32.08 18.67
C TYR A 63 0.11 -33.02 18.00
N GLU A 64 -1.08 -32.53 17.69
CA GLU A 64 -2.12 -33.30 17.01
C GLU A 64 -1.73 -33.63 15.57
N GLN A 65 -1.24 -32.62 14.82
CA GLN A 65 -0.82 -32.80 13.44
C GLN A 65 0.63 -33.28 13.29
N LYS A 66 1.38 -33.35 14.41
CA LYS A 66 2.79 -33.74 14.47
C LYS A 66 3.69 -32.96 13.50
N LYS A 67 3.42 -31.67 13.33
CA LYS A 67 4.19 -30.78 12.45
C LYS A 67 4.30 -29.37 12.99
N TRP A 68 5.29 -28.63 12.49
CA TRP A 68 5.39 -27.19 12.68
C TRP A 68 4.41 -26.49 11.75
N LEU A 69 3.55 -25.66 12.32
CA LEU A 69 2.61 -24.81 11.61
C LEU A 69 3.26 -23.45 11.38
N HIS A 70 3.21 -22.98 10.14
CA HIS A 70 3.51 -21.61 9.78
C HIS A 70 2.47 -20.65 10.41
N CYS A 71 2.91 -19.56 11.03
CA CYS A 71 2.04 -18.51 11.56
C CYS A 71 2.61 -17.12 11.25
N ASP A 72 1.91 -16.33 10.42
CA ASP A 72 2.24 -14.94 10.15
C ASP A 72 1.19 -14.02 10.77
N SER A 73 1.55 -13.40 11.90
CA SER A 73 0.69 -12.48 12.64
C SER A 73 0.43 -11.16 11.92
N CYS A 74 1.27 -10.78 10.94
CA CYS A 74 1.09 -9.55 10.17
C CYS A 74 -0.02 -9.69 9.13
N GLU A 75 -0.24 -10.93 8.70
CA GLU A 75 -1.12 -11.30 7.59
C GLU A 75 -2.34 -12.09 8.08
N ASN A 76 -2.39 -12.40 9.38
CA ASN A 76 -3.39 -13.26 10.01
C ASN A 76 -3.49 -14.64 9.33
N LEU A 77 -2.34 -15.24 9.02
CA LEU A 77 -2.26 -16.53 8.33
C LEU A 77 -1.74 -17.64 9.24
N CYS A 78 -2.30 -18.84 9.08
CA CYS A 78 -1.88 -20.05 9.77
C CYS A 78 -1.87 -21.25 8.80
N ASP A 79 -0.78 -22.02 8.84
CA ASP A 79 -0.54 -23.20 7.99
C ASP A 79 -0.60 -22.92 6.47
N SER A 80 -0.18 -21.72 6.07
CA SER A 80 -0.06 -21.25 4.68
C SER A 80 1.39 -20.91 4.29
N PRO A 81 2.32 -21.90 4.29
CA PRO A 81 3.74 -21.63 4.12
C PRO A 81 4.12 -21.15 2.71
N HIS A 82 3.27 -21.36 1.69
CA HIS A 82 3.60 -20.98 0.31
C HIS A 82 3.17 -19.55 -0.03
N VAL A 83 2.53 -18.83 0.91
CA VAL A 83 2.10 -17.44 0.71
C VAL A 83 3.22 -16.52 0.22
N TYR A 84 4.46 -16.77 0.67
CA TYR A 84 5.60 -15.93 0.31
C TYR A 84 6.09 -16.17 -1.12
N GLU A 85 6.26 -17.43 -1.52
CA GLU A 85 6.75 -17.77 -2.86
C GLU A 85 5.65 -17.67 -3.92
N VAL A 86 4.46 -18.16 -3.61
CA VAL A 86 3.34 -18.25 -4.56
C VAL A 86 2.51 -16.97 -4.53
N GLY A 87 1.99 -16.58 -3.37
CA GLY A 87 1.18 -15.37 -3.22
C GLY A 87 1.98 -14.09 -3.48
N TRP A 88 3.12 -13.93 -2.81
CA TRP A 88 3.94 -12.72 -2.90
C TRP A 88 5.02 -12.82 -3.97
N LYS A 89 5.10 -13.93 -4.71
CA LYS A 89 6.08 -14.10 -5.79
C LYS A 89 7.54 -13.84 -5.36
N LYS A 90 7.85 -14.02 -4.06
CA LYS A 90 9.21 -13.77 -3.55
C LYS A 90 10.16 -14.81 -4.10
N THR A 91 11.37 -14.36 -4.44
CA THR A 91 12.49 -15.27 -4.71
C THR A 91 13.19 -15.58 -3.40
N LEU A 92 12.72 -16.63 -2.72
CA LEU A 92 13.25 -17.06 -1.43
C LEU A 92 14.62 -17.73 -1.60
N THR A 93 15.48 -17.61 -0.59
CA THR A 93 16.83 -18.21 -0.60
C THR A 93 17.14 -18.97 0.69
N TYR A 94 17.26 -18.27 1.81
CA TYR A 94 17.52 -18.87 3.11
C TYR A 94 16.46 -18.45 4.12
N ILE A 95 15.82 -19.44 4.73
CA ILE A 95 14.83 -19.26 5.79
C ILE A 95 15.25 -20.15 6.97
N ILE A 96 15.64 -19.50 8.07
CA ILE A 96 16.21 -20.15 9.24
C ILE A 96 15.28 -19.94 10.43
N ALA A 97 14.89 -21.03 11.07
CA ALA A 97 14.07 -21.02 12.26
C ALA A 97 14.92 -21.14 13.52
N PHE A 98 14.65 -20.30 14.51
CA PHE A 98 15.34 -20.25 15.80
C PHE A 98 14.35 -20.54 16.92
N SER A 99 14.67 -21.49 17.79
CA SER A 99 13.96 -21.74 19.04
C SER A 99 14.93 -21.78 20.22
N GLN A 100 14.40 -21.96 21.43
CA GLN A 100 15.24 -22.14 22.61
C GLN A 100 16.13 -23.40 22.51
N ASP A 101 15.66 -24.44 21.82
CA ASP A 101 16.21 -25.80 21.89
C ASP A 101 17.01 -26.19 20.63
N HIS A 102 16.73 -25.56 19.50
CA HIS A 102 17.42 -25.82 18.24
C HIS A 102 17.23 -24.69 17.21
N VAL A 103 18.12 -24.70 16.22
CA VAL A 103 18.09 -23.93 14.98
C VAL A 103 17.93 -24.91 13.81
N GLN A 104 17.09 -24.57 12.83
CA GLN A 104 16.82 -25.41 11.67
C GLN A 104 16.75 -24.57 10.39
N ASP A 105 17.36 -25.06 9.32
CA ASP A 105 17.07 -24.55 7.97
C ASP A 105 15.71 -25.12 7.56
N VAL A 106 14.73 -24.23 7.46
CA VAL A 106 13.34 -24.56 7.14
C VAL A 106 12.95 -24.10 5.73
N THR A 107 13.92 -23.65 4.92
CA THR A 107 13.69 -23.12 3.56
C THR A 107 12.75 -24.01 2.75
N TRP A 108 12.98 -25.33 2.77
CA TRP A 108 12.25 -26.34 2.01
C TRP A 108 10.75 -26.42 2.33
N ARG A 109 10.31 -25.91 3.48
CA ARG A 109 8.88 -25.80 3.82
C ARG A 109 8.17 -24.72 3.00
N TYR A 110 8.88 -23.64 2.69
CA TYR A 110 8.32 -22.40 2.16
C TYR A 110 8.49 -22.26 0.65
N VAL A 111 9.24 -23.18 0.02
CA VAL A 111 9.48 -23.20 -1.43
C VAL A 111 8.85 -24.42 -2.08
N THR A 112 8.44 -24.27 -3.32
CA THR A 112 7.84 -25.32 -4.16
C THR A 112 8.81 -25.80 -5.24
N ASN A 113 9.84 -25.02 -5.58
CA ASN A 113 10.88 -25.40 -6.55
C ASN A 113 12.27 -25.44 -5.89
N PHE A 114 12.71 -26.63 -5.51
CA PHE A 114 13.95 -26.81 -4.76
C PHE A 114 15.18 -26.54 -5.62
N LEU A 115 15.15 -26.94 -6.90
CA LEU A 115 16.26 -26.74 -7.83
C LEU A 115 16.54 -25.24 -8.03
N LYS A 116 15.50 -24.46 -8.34
CA LYS A 116 15.60 -23.00 -8.49
C LYS A 116 16.10 -22.36 -7.20
N THR A 117 15.55 -22.75 -6.05
CA THR A 117 15.96 -22.22 -4.74
C THR A 117 17.44 -22.49 -4.48
N ARG A 118 17.91 -23.70 -4.77
CA ARG A 118 19.32 -24.09 -4.60
C ARG A 118 20.26 -23.24 -5.46
N GLU A 119 19.87 -22.89 -6.68
CA GLU A 119 20.67 -22.01 -7.56
C GLU A 119 20.78 -20.58 -7.04
N GLN A 120 19.77 -20.09 -6.32
CA GLN A 120 19.74 -18.74 -5.76
C GLN A 120 20.47 -18.63 -4.40
N ARG A 121 20.75 -19.76 -3.74
CA ARG A 121 21.46 -19.83 -2.46
C ARG A 121 22.96 -19.60 -2.61
N LYS A 122 23.35 -18.33 -2.74
CA LYS A 122 24.74 -17.90 -3.01
C LYS A 122 25.47 -17.25 -1.83
N LEU A 123 24.79 -16.98 -0.71
CA LEU A 123 25.39 -16.26 0.43
C LEU A 123 26.43 -17.11 1.18
N CYS A 124 26.25 -18.43 1.21
CA CYS A 124 27.20 -19.34 1.83
C CYS A 124 27.13 -20.75 1.23
N ASN A 125 28.18 -21.54 1.44
CA ASN A 125 28.21 -22.93 1.04
C ASN A 125 27.33 -23.80 1.97
N GLU A 126 26.52 -24.70 1.38
CA GLU A 126 25.60 -25.57 2.12
C GLU A 126 26.28 -26.43 3.19
N LYS A 127 27.49 -26.94 2.94
CA LYS A 127 28.24 -27.73 3.92
C LYS A 127 28.62 -26.88 5.13
N THR A 128 28.96 -25.62 4.90
CA THR A 128 29.31 -24.66 5.96
C THR A 128 28.09 -24.25 6.76
N LEU A 129 26.96 -23.97 6.10
CA LEU A 129 25.69 -23.68 6.75
C LEU A 129 25.26 -24.84 7.66
N ARG A 130 25.22 -26.07 7.12
CA ARG A 130 24.86 -27.27 7.88
C ARG A 130 25.76 -27.48 9.09
N LYS A 131 27.08 -27.42 8.92
CA LYS A 131 28.04 -27.57 10.04
C LYS A 131 27.87 -26.48 11.10
N THR A 132 27.53 -25.27 10.70
CA THR A 132 27.30 -24.15 11.62
C THR A 132 26.04 -24.40 12.45
N ILE A 133 24.94 -24.80 11.81
CA ILE A 133 23.69 -25.17 12.48
C ILE A 133 23.92 -26.35 13.43
N GLU A 134 24.65 -27.39 13.01
CA GLU A 134 25.01 -28.53 13.86
C GLU A 134 25.81 -28.10 15.10
N LYS A 135 26.78 -27.21 14.94
CA LYS A 135 27.58 -26.67 16.05
C LYS A 135 26.74 -25.87 17.04
N ILE A 136 25.78 -25.07 16.55
CA ILE A 136 24.84 -24.32 17.39
C ILE A 136 23.93 -25.29 18.15
N ASN A 137 23.34 -26.26 17.44
CA ASN A 137 22.46 -27.26 18.01
C ASN A 137 23.16 -28.15 19.04
N PHE A 138 24.43 -28.49 18.83
CA PHE A 138 25.22 -29.22 19.82
C PHE A 138 25.29 -28.46 21.15
N LYS A 139 25.55 -27.14 21.09
CA LYS A 139 25.60 -26.27 22.28
C LYS A 139 24.24 -26.14 22.97
N LEU A 140 23.16 -25.97 22.21
CA LEU A 140 21.81 -25.84 22.77
C LEU A 140 21.36 -27.14 23.48
N LYS A 141 21.86 -28.30 23.04
CA LYS A 141 21.49 -29.62 23.58
C LYS A 141 22.35 -30.11 24.75
N THR A 142 23.39 -29.38 25.17
CA THR A 142 24.33 -29.87 26.19
C THR A 142 23.65 -30.13 27.54
N ASN A 143 22.68 -29.30 27.90
CA ASN A 143 21.99 -29.37 29.19
C ASN A 143 20.61 -30.04 29.10
N MET A 144 20.28 -30.61 27.95
CA MET A 144 18.99 -31.25 27.69
C MET A 144 18.98 -32.69 28.21
N ASN A 145 17.88 -33.11 28.85
CA ASN A 145 17.75 -34.48 29.32
C ASN A 145 17.49 -35.46 28.15
N ASP A 146 17.69 -36.76 28.39
CA ASP A 146 17.59 -37.76 27.32
C ASP A 146 16.18 -37.91 26.73
N GLY A 147 15.14 -37.65 27.53
CA GLY A 147 13.75 -37.68 27.07
C GLY A 147 13.45 -36.55 26.08
N GLU A 148 13.80 -35.31 26.44
CA GLU A 148 13.70 -34.12 25.60
C GLU A 148 14.51 -34.29 24.31
N ARG A 149 15.75 -34.80 24.45
CA ARG A 149 16.64 -35.06 23.32
C ARG A 149 16.01 -36.06 22.33
N LYS A 150 15.44 -37.15 22.83
CA LYS A 150 14.77 -38.16 22.01
C LYS A 150 13.54 -37.58 21.28
N GLN A 151 12.73 -36.78 21.98
CA GLN A 151 11.58 -36.11 21.36
C GLN A 151 12.00 -35.08 20.31
N LEU A 152 13.07 -34.33 20.54
CA LEU A 152 13.60 -33.36 19.59
C LEU A 152 14.12 -34.06 18.34
N ILE A 153 14.91 -35.14 18.49
CA ILE A 153 15.41 -35.95 17.37
C ILE A 153 14.25 -36.51 16.55
N LYS A 154 13.22 -37.07 17.21
CA LYS A 154 12.03 -37.58 16.52
C LYS A 154 11.36 -36.51 15.65
N ARG A 155 11.11 -35.34 16.22
CA ARG A 155 10.50 -34.19 15.50
C ARG A 155 11.39 -33.72 14.34
N SER A 156 12.71 -33.65 14.54
CA SER A 156 13.65 -33.27 13.48
C SER A 156 13.65 -34.28 12.33
N VAL A 157 13.57 -35.58 12.61
CA VAL A 157 13.49 -36.61 11.56
C VAL A 157 12.17 -36.50 10.78
N GLU A 158 11.05 -36.31 11.46
CA GLU A 158 9.74 -36.09 10.84
C GLU A 158 9.75 -34.84 9.94
N GLU A 159 10.36 -33.75 10.41
CA GLU A 159 10.53 -32.52 9.66
C GLU A 159 11.43 -32.70 8.43
N LEU A 160 12.60 -33.32 8.58
CA LEU A 160 13.50 -33.58 7.45
C LEU A 160 12.87 -34.50 6.41
N ALA A 161 12.10 -35.49 6.83
CA ALA A 161 11.34 -36.34 5.91
C ALA A 161 10.32 -35.53 5.11
N SER A 162 9.66 -34.54 5.74
CA SER A 162 8.74 -33.64 5.04
C SER A 162 9.44 -32.77 3.98
N PHE A 163 10.73 -32.49 4.16
CA PHE A 163 11.54 -31.71 3.21
C PHE A 163 12.10 -32.53 2.04
N LEU A 164 11.87 -33.84 2.00
CA LEU A 164 12.33 -34.67 0.87
C LEU A 164 11.42 -34.56 -0.36
N ARG A 165 10.21 -34.02 -0.20
CA ARG A 165 9.24 -33.89 -1.28
C ARG A 165 8.88 -32.42 -1.45
N GLU A 166 8.92 -31.95 -2.69
CA GLU A 166 8.35 -30.65 -3.06
C GLU A 166 6.85 -30.66 -2.77
N SER A 167 6.40 -29.71 -1.95
CA SER A 167 5.00 -29.54 -1.66
C SER A 167 4.30 -28.80 -2.80
N ILE A 168 3.06 -29.21 -3.08
CA ILE A 168 2.22 -28.56 -4.07
C ILE A 168 1.34 -27.54 -3.34
N SER A 169 1.42 -26.27 -3.75
CA SER A 169 0.58 -25.20 -3.23
C SER A 169 -0.84 -25.32 -3.77
N ASN A 170 -1.74 -25.92 -2.99
CA ASN A 170 -3.15 -26.11 -3.37
C ASN A 170 -4.14 -25.33 -2.48
N LYS A 171 -3.68 -24.66 -1.41
CA LYS A 171 -4.57 -23.91 -0.51
C LYS A 171 -4.77 -22.50 -1.04
N GLU A 172 -6.02 -22.02 -1.10
CA GLU A 172 -6.34 -20.65 -1.53
C GLU A 172 -5.56 -19.58 -0.74
N SER A 173 -5.36 -19.80 0.56
CA SER A 173 -4.58 -18.92 1.44
C SER A 173 -3.12 -18.74 0.99
N ASP A 174 -2.54 -19.71 0.29
CA ASP A 174 -1.17 -19.63 -0.22
C ASP A 174 -1.05 -18.69 -1.44
N PHE A 175 -2.18 -18.35 -2.07
CA PHE A 175 -2.24 -17.39 -3.18
C PHE A 175 -2.53 -15.96 -2.70
N GLN A 176 -2.68 -15.75 -1.39
CA GLN A 176 -2.91 -14.42 -0.82
C GLN A 176 -1.69 -13.51 -1.08
N GLY A 177 -1.91 -12.39 -1.78
CA GLY A 177 -0.93 -11.32 -1.86
C GLY A 177 -0.73 -10.63 -0.50
N ARG A 178 0.44 -10.02 -0.28
CA ARG A 178 0.75 -9.36 0.99
C ARG A 178 -0.32 -8.35 1.34
N GLN A 179 -0.75 -8.26 2.59
CA GLN A 179 -1.72 -7.26 3.05
C GLN A 179 -1.02 -6.18 3.87
N SER A 180 0.01 -6.53 4.65
CA SER A 180 0.74 -5.62 5.53
C SER A 180 1.78 -4.74 4.80
N GLY A 181 2.08 -3.58 5.38
CA GLY A 181 3.07 -2.63 4.84
C GLY A 181 2.50 -1.69 3.78
N SER A 182 3.19 -0.56 3.56
CA SER A 182 2.74 0.45 2.59
C SER A 182 2.71 -0.10 1.16
N LEU A 183 1.73 0.32 0.35
CA LEU A 183 1.59 -0.13 -1.04
C LEU A 183 2.87 0.07 -1.87
N LEU A 184 3.54 1.22 -1.72
CA LEU A 184 4.82 1.50 -2.41
C LEU A 184 5.92 0.49 -2.05
N TRP A 185 6.02 0.12 -0.78
CA TRP A 185 6.97 -0.88 -0.31
C TRP A 185 6.66 -2.25 -0.93
N ARG A 186 5.38 -2.66 -0.97
CA ARG A 186 4.93 -3.93 -1.58
C ARG A 186 5.21 -3.99 -3.09
N ILE A 187 4.94 -2.90 -3.80
CA ILE A 187 5.20 -2.77 -5.26
C ILE A 187 6.70 -2.84 -5.54
N SER A 188 7.52 -2.12 -4.78
CA SER A 188 8.98 -2.08 -4.98
C SER A 188 9.64 -3.46 -4.93
N ARG A 189 9.04 -4.38 -4.19
CA ARG A 189 9.49 -5.76 -4.00
C ARG A 189 8.83 -6.78 -4.92
N ARG A 190 7.95 -6.31 -5.83
CA ARG A 190 7.15 -7.15 -6.74
C ARG A 190 6.25 -8.17 -6.02
N GLU A 191 5.94 -7.90 -4.74
CA GLU A 191 5.11 -8.76 -3.89
C GLU A 191 3.61 -8.51 -4.06
N THR A 192 3.28 -7.42 -4.74
CA THR A 192 1.94 -7.08 -5.19
C THR A 192 2.10 -6.27 -6.47
N GLU A 193 1.38 -6.66 -7.51
CA GLU A 193 1.25 -5.84 -8.71
C GLU A 193 0.21 -4.74 -8.44
N LEU A 194 0.44 -3.55 -8.99
CA LEU A 194 -0.68 -2.63 -9.16
C LEU A 194 -1.74 -3.40 -9.96
N PRO A 195 -3.03 -3.39 -9.57
CA PRO A 195 -4.07 -3.83 -10.49
C PRO A 195 -3.79 -3.11 -11.82
N SER A 196 -3.78 -3.88 -12.91
CA SER A 196 -2.98 -3.67 -14.13
C SER A 196 -3.15 -2.34 -14.91
N ASN A 197 -3.72 -1.29 -14.30
CA ASN A 197 -4.00 0.02 -14.89
C ASN A 197 -3.67 1.23 -13.99
N SER A 198 -2.75 1.16 -13.01
CA SER A 198 -2.64 2.28 -12.04
C SER A 198 -1.22 2.66 -11.63
N LYS A 199 -0.39 3.04 -12.60
CA LYS A 199 0.69 3.98 -12.30
C LYS A 199 0.04 5.37 -12.20
N CYS A 200 -0.26 5.84 -10.98
CA CYS A 200 -0.69 7.22 -10.73
C CYS A 200 0.51 8.15 -11.04
N ASP A 201 0.83 8.35 -12.32
CA ASP A 201 1.87 9.23 -12.90
C ASP A 201 1.31 10.02 -14.11
N TYR A 202 -0.02 10.03 -14.29
CA TYR A 202 -0.64 10.65 -15.47
C TYR A 202 -0.56 12.17 -15.39
N ILE A 203 -0.17 12.79 -16.50
CA ILE A 203 -0.19 14.24 -16.70
C ILE A 203 -1.11 14.52 -17.87
N TYR A 204 -2.07 15.42 -17.68
CA TYR A 204 -2.88 15.94 -18.77
C TYR A 204 -2.04 16.86 -19.64
N HIS A 205 -1.56 16.33 -20.75
CA HIS A 205 -0.94 17.13 -21.80
C HIS A 205 -2.03 17.76 -22.66
N ILE A 206 -2.16 19.08 -22.59
CA ILE A 206 -3.05 19.83 -23.47
C ILE A 206 -2.50 19.78 -24.89
N THR A 207 -3.34 19.53 -25.88
CA THR A 207 -2.90 19.46 -27.28
C THR A 207 -2.79 20.85 -27.89
N ASN A 208 -2.01 20.98 -28.97
CA ASN A 208 -1.96 22.23 -29.73
C ASN A 208 -3.34 22.63 -30.26
N ASP A 209 -4.16 21.66 -30.69
CA ASP A 209 -5.52 21.92 -31.19
C ASP A 209 -6.42 22.51 -30.09
N GLU A 210 -6.35 21.99 -28.87
CA GLU A 210 -7.08 22.54 -27.71
C GLU A 210 -6.60 23.95 -27.34
N CYS A 211 -5.30 24.21 -27.50
CA CYS A 211 -4.74 25.53 -27.27
C CYS A 211 -5.22 26.54 -28.33
N GLU A 212 -5.32 26.15 -29.60
CA GLU A 212 -5.86 26.99 -30.68
C GLU A 212 -7.38 27.22 -30.54
N ILE A 213 -8.13 26.26 -29.99
CA ILE A 213 -9.53 26.44 -29.58
C ILE A 213 -9.65 27.41 -28.38
N GLY A 214 -8.59 27.54 -27.57
CA GLY A 214 -8.51 28.43 -26.41
C GLY A 214 -9.14 27.88 -25.13
N GLN A 215 -9.61 26.63 -25.14
CA GLN A 215 -10.13 25.97 -23.93
C GLN A 215 -10.08 24.45 -24.01
N CYS A 216 -10.02 23.82 -22.83
CA CYS A 216 -10.23 22.38 -22.67
C CYS A 216 -10.95 22.07 -21.35
N GLN A 217 -11.61 20.91 -21.28
CA GLN A 217 -12.35 20.47 -20.11
C GLN A 217 -12.09 18.99 -19.80
N PHE A 218 -11.86 18.70 -18.53
CA PHE A 218 -11.77 17.35 -17.98
C PHE A 218 -12.88 17.14 -16.97
N VAL A 219 -13.56 16.00 -17.05
CA VAL A 219 -14.67 15.65 -16.16
C VAL A 219 -14.48 14.23 -15.66
N TYR A 220 -14.69 14.01 -14.36
CA TYR A 220 -14.78 12.68 -13.77
C TYR A 220 -16.17 12.46 -13.18
N ASP A 221 -16.78 11.35 -13.58
CA ASP A 221 -18.03 10.83 -13.05
C ASP A 221 -17.74 9.62 -12.17
N SER A 222 -18.00 9.77 -10.87
CA SER A 222 -17.74 8.71 -9.90
C SER A 222 -18.77 7.60 -9.96
N ALA A 223 -20.01 7.87 -10.40
CA ALA A 223 -21.08 6.88 -10.51
C ALA A 223 -20.77 5.84 -11.57
N THR A 224 -20.33 6.32 -12.74
CA THR A 224 -19.92 5.45 -13.85
C THR A 224 -18.46 5.04 -13.81
N ASP A 225 -17.66 5.68 -12.96
CA ASP A 225 -16.20 5.52 -12.86
C ASP A 225 -15.48 5.83 -14.18
N LYS A 226 -15.83 6.96 -14.81
CA LYS A 226 -15.36 7.35 -16.14
C LYS A 226 -14.87 8.78 -16.18
N TYR A 227 -13.83 9.00 -16.99
CA TYR A 227 -13.33 10.31 -17.36
C TYR A 227 -13.82 10.70 -18.75
N TYR A 228 -14.08 12.00 -18.92
CA TYR A 228 -14.45 12.63 -20.18
C TYR A 228 -13.52 13.81 -20.44
N ARG A 229 -13.09 13.96 -21.68
CA ARG A 229 -12.31 15.09 -22.17
C ARG A 229 -13.11 15.81 -23.25
N ASN A 230 -13.39 17.09 -23.04
CA ASN A 230 -14.22 17.90 -23.95
C ASN A 230 -15.56 17.22 -24.29
N GLN A 231 -16.24 16.67 -23.27
CA GLN A 231 -17.51 15.92 -23.37
C GLN A 231 -17.43 14.57 -24.11
N VAL A 232 -16.25 14.15 -24.57
CA VAL A 232 -16.01 12.85 -25.19
C VAL A 232 -15.48 11.87 -24.15
N PHE A 233 -15.93 10.62 -24.19
CA PHE A 233 -15.38 9.56 -23.34
C PHE A 233 -13.87 9.41 -23.55
N ASP A 234 -13.11 9.43 -22.46
CA ASP A 234 -11.65 9.34 -22.48
C ASP A 234 -11.18 7.97 -21.98
N CYS A 235 -11.52 7.61 -20.75
CA CYS A 235 -11.18 6.31 -20.17
C CYS A 235 -12.10 5.95 -19.00
N ASP A 236 -12.04 4.70 -18.58
CA ASP A 236 -12.61 4.24 -17.33
C ASP A 236 -11.57 4.23 -16.19
N ASN A 237 -12.05 3.92 -14.98
CA ASN A 237 -11.29 3.74 -13.75
C ASN A 237 -10.66 5.04 -13.22
N TRP A 238 -11.12 5.50 -12.06
CA TRP A 238 -10.67 6.72 -11.38
C TRP A 238 -9.15 6.87 -11.24
N LEU A 239 -8.39 5.78 -11.20
CA LEU A 239 -6.93 5.81 -11.04
C LEU A 239 -6.18 6.23 -12.31
N THR A 240 -6.77 6.06 -13.49
CA THR A 240 -6.07 6.13 -14.79
C THR A 240 -5.65 7.54 -15.21
N ARG A 241 -6.19 8.57 -14.55
CA ARG A 241 -5.90 9.99 -14.82
C ARG A 241 -5.31 10.74 -13.63
N LEU A 242 -4.84 10.01 -12.62
CA LEU A 242 -4.19 10.61 -11.47
C LEU A 242 -2.69 10.76 -11.69
N SER A 243 -2.17 11.92 -11.30
CA SER A 243 -0.72 12.18 -11.26
C SER A 243 -0.05 11.63 -10.01
N SER A 244 -0.82 11.50 -8.92
CA SER A 244 -0.39 10.84 -7.70
C SER A 244 -1.61 10.53 -6.83
N CYS A 245 -1.52 9.44 -6.08
CA CYS A 245 -2.58 8.99 -5.20
C CYS A 245 -1.96 8.24 -4.00
N LYS A 246 -2.38 8.55 -2.77
CA LYS A 246 -1.88 7.89 -1.56
C LYS A 246 -3.02 7.65 -0.58
N ASN A 247 -3.14 6.42 -0.08
CA ASN A 247 -4.10 6.05 0.97
C ASN A 247 -5.56 6.40 0.65
N ILE A 248 -5.93 6.37 -0.64
CA ILE A 248 -7.28 6.62 -1.14
C ILE A 248 -7.83 5.36 -1.82
N GLN A 249 -9.15 5.20 -1.82
CA GLN A 249 -9.89 4.16 -2.53
C GLN A 249 -11.24 4.69 -3.02
N ARG A 250 -11.74 4.16 -4.13
CA ARG A 250 -13.14 4.32 -4.54
C ARG A 250 -13.98 3.26 -3.81
N LYS A 251 -15.05 3.69 -3.15
CA LYS A 251 -16.00 2.84 -2.42
C LYS A 251 -17.36 2.88 -3.12
N VAL A 252 -17.96 1.70 -3.24
CA VAL A 252 -19.36 1.53 -3.63
C VAL A 252 -20.11 0.91 -2.45
N GLU A 253 -21.22 1.53 -2.08
CA GLU A 253 -22.17 1.09 -1.05
C GLU A 253 -23.42 0.57 -1.76
N HIS A 254 -23.57 -0.75 -1.82
CA HIS A 254 -24.72 -1.38 -2.48
C HIS A 254 -26.03 -1.17 -1.71
N ASP A 255 -25.97 -1.13 -0.37
CA ASP A 255 -27.16 -0.94 0.48
C ASP A 255 -27.77 0.46 0.33
N TRP A 256 -26.94 1.45 -0.05
CA TRP A 256 -27.33 2.87 -0.14
C TRP A 256 -27.33 3.39 -1.57
N ASN A 257 -26.95 2.56 -2.55
CA ASN A 257 -26.74 2.97 -3.95
C ASN A 257 -25.88 4.23 -4.07
N MET A 258 -24.77 4.28 -3.33
CA MET A 258 -23.84 5.40 -3.33
C MET A 258 -22.43 4.98 -3.72
N CYS A 259 -21.72 5.88 -4.36
CA CYS A 259 -20.30 5.75 -4.61
C CYS A 259 -19.57 7.05 -4.29
N TYR A 260 -18.30 6.92 -3.92
CA TYR A 260 -17.43 8.05 -3.58
C TYR A 260 -15.98 7.61 -3.51
N ILE A 261 -15.07 8.58 -3.44
CA ILE A 261 -13.65 8.36 -3.15
C ILE A 261 -13.37 8.75 -1.69
N ALA A 262 -12.77 7.85 -0.92
CA ALA A 262 -12.49 8.04 0.50
C ALA A 262 -11.10 7.50 0.86
N ARG A 263 -10.70 7.62 2.14
CA ARG A 263 -9.43 7.05 2.59
C ARG A 263 -9.50 5.53 2.61
N LYS A 264 -8.34 4.86 2.51
CA LYS A 264 -8.26 3.42 2.83
C LYS A 264 -8.56 3.20 4.30
N THR A 265 -9.11 2.04 4.63
CA THR A 265 -9.41 1.64 6.02
C THR A 265 -8.15 1.77 6.89
N ASN A 266 -8.30 2.29 8.11
CA ASN A 266 -7.22 2.55 9.07
C ASN A 266 -6.19 3.62 8.68
N GLU A 267 -6.39 4.35 7.58
CA GLU A 267 -5.51 5.46 7.21
C GLU A 267 -6.04 6.80 7.75
N ASN A 268 -5.16 7.54 8.42
CA ASN A 268 -5.48 8.84 9.02
C ASN A 268 -5.53 9.98 7.99
N MET A 269 -4.89 9.79 6.84
CA MET A 269 -4.77 10.79 5.78
C MET A 269 -4.75 10.11 4.41
N GLY A 270 -5.46 10.71 3.46
CA GLY A 270 -5.45 10.32 2.06
C GLY A 270 -5.21 11.52 1.16
N ILE A 271 -4.53 11.31 0.03
CA ILE A 271 -4.14 12.36 -0.91
C ILE A 271 -4.45 11.90 -2.33
N ILE A 272 -5.01 12.79 -3.14
CA ILE A 272 -5.27 12.58 -4.57
C ILE A 272 -4.85 13.83 -5.35
N GLN A 273 -4.21 13.65 -6.50
CA GLN A 273 -3.58 14.73 -7.25
C GLN A 273 -3.75 14.57 -8.76
N TRP A 274 -4.06 15.67 -9.44
CA TRP A 274 -4.07 15.81 -10.90
C TRP A 274 -3.02 16.84 -11.33
N ASN A 275 -2.28 16.54 -12.39
CA ASN A 275 -1.33 17.47 -13.00
C ASN A 275 -1.74 17.75 -14.44
N ILE A 276 -1.64 19.01 -14.83
CA ILE A 276 -1.96 19.49 -16.17
C ILE A 276 -0.79 20.32 -16.68
N GLN A 277 -0.43 20.12 -17.94
CA GLN A 277 0.72 20.75 -18.59
C GLN A 277 0.38 21.18 -20.01
N LEU A 278 0.72 22.42 -20.36
CA LEU A 278 0.66 22.94 -21.73
C LEU A 278 1.75 22.31 -22.62
N PRO A 279 1.53 22.23 -23.95
CA PRO A 279 2.44 21.52 -24.86
C PRO A 279 3.78 22.24 -25.06
N ASN A 280 3.79 23.57 -24.98
CA ASN A 280 4.95 24.42 -25.18
C ASN A 280 4.76 25.79 -24.51
N GLU A 281 5.74 26.67 -24.66
CA GLU A 281 5.73 28.00 -24.05
C GLU A 281 4.97 29.06 -24.87
N ASP A 282 4.43 28.69 -26.03
CA ASP A 282 3.69 29.62 -26.91
C ASP A 282 2.29 29.95 -26.34
N TYR A 283 1.84 29.16 -25.37
CA TYR A 283 0.54 29.30 -24.73
C TYR A 283 0.69 29.55 -23.22
N GLU A 284 -0.35 30.15 -22.65
CA GLU A 284 -0.46 30.36 -21.21
C GLU A 284 -1.89 30.12 -20.71
N ILE A 285 -1.99 29.61 -19.49
CA ILE A 285 -3.28 29.42 -18.82
C ILE A 285 -3.70 30.74 -18.18
N LYS A 286 -4.87 31.26 -18.57
CA LYS A 286 -5.43 32.52 -18.05
C LYS A 286 -6.45 32.32 -16.96
N ASN A 287 -7.31 31.32 -17.10
CA ASN A 287 -8.35 31.07 -16.13
C ASN A 287 -8.57 29.56 -15.98
N VAL A 288 -8.80 29.11 -14.75
CA VAL A 288 -9.18 27.73 -14.46
C VAL A 288 -10.42 27.73 -13.60
N HIS A 289 -11.49 27.16 -14.14
CA HIS A 289 -12.71 26.87 -13.41
C HIS A 289 -12.68 25.42 -12.91
N VAL A 290 -12.77 25.21 -11.60
CA VAL A 290 -12.76 23.89 -10.98
C VAL A 290 -14.06 23.67 -10.23
N LYS A 291 -14.74 22.55 -10.50
CA LYS A 291 -15.81 21.98 -9.66
C LYS A 291 -15.26 20.79 -8.91
N TYR A 292 -15.29 20.84 -7.57
CA TYR A 292 -14.61 19.89 -6.71
C TYR A 292 -15.53 19.38 -5.59
N PRO A 293 -16.62 18.67 -5.91
CA PRO A 293 -17.62 18.30 -4.92
C PRO A 293 -17.06 17.31 -3.89
N PHE A 294 -17.38 17.55 -2.63
CA PHE A 294 -17.04 16.66 -1.53
C PHE A 294 -18.13 16.67 -0.45
N THR A 295 -18.07 15.71 0.45
CA THR A 295 -18.99 15.61 1.59
C THR A 295 -18.19 15.15 2.81
N CYS A 296 -18.34 15.89 3.91
CA CYS A 296 -17.73 15.54 5.19
C CYS A 296 -18.82 15.16 6.18
N PHE A 297 -18.54 14.18 7.01
CA PHE A 297 -19.38 13.74 8.13
C PHE A 297 -18.57 13.86 9.42
N ASP A 298 -19.22 14.19 10.53
CA ASP A 298 -18.59 14.34 11.85
C ASP A 298 -17.36 15.26 11.79
N SER A 299 -16.22 14.82 12.34
CA SER A 299 -14.94 15.54 12.29
C SER A 299 -14.15 15.33 10.99
N GLY A 300 -14.74 14.72 9.95
CA GLY A 300 -14.13 14.53 8.64
C GLY A 300 -13.79 15.84 7.96
N LYS A 301 -12.65 15.90 7.27
CA LYS A 301 -12.15 17.11 6.61
C LYS A 301 -11.60 16.80 5.24
N VAL A 302 -11.94 17.67 4.29
CA VAL A 302 -11.36 17.72 2.95
C VAL A 302 -10.74 19.10 2.77
N GLN A 303 -9.46 19.14 2.39
CA GLN A 303 -8.77 20.37 2.00
C GLN A 303 -8.38 20.26 0.54
N TRP A 304 -8.79 21.25 -0.25
CA TRP A 304 -8.47 21.34 -1.67
C TRP A 304 -7.43 22.44 -1.89
N GLN A 305 -6.48 22.18 -2.78
CA GLN A 305 -5.43 23.13 -3.15
C GLN A 305 -5.23 23.12 -4.65
N ILE A 306 -4.98 24.29 -5.22
CA ILE A 306 -4.49 24.46 -6.59
C ILE A 306 -3.12 25.11 -6.54
N GLU A 307 -2.14 24.47 -7.17
CA GLU A 307 -0.81 25.02 -7.36
C GLU A 307 -0.60 25.32 -8.85
N TYR A 308 -0.03 26.48 -9.13
CA TYR A 308 0.37 26.84 -10.49
C TYR A 308 1.81 27.34 -10.49
N PHE A 309 2.50 27.08 -11.59
CA PHE A 309 3.94 27.34 -11.71
C PHE A 309 4.20 28.40 -12.77
N ASP A 310 5.05 29.37 -12.43
CA ASP A 310 5.56 30.33 -13.42
C ASP A 310 6.67 29.73 -14.30
N ASN A 311 7.08 30.45 -15.35
CA ASN A 311 8.18 30.07 -16.25
C ASN A 311 9.53 29.87 -15.51
N LYS A 312 9.70 30.44 -14.31
CA LYS A 312 10.89 30.29 -13.47
C LYS A 312 10.77 29.12 -12.48
N LYS A 313 9.69 28.33 -12.58
CA LYS A 313 9.33 27.21 -11.71
C LYS A 313 9.03 27.60 -10.26
N THR A 314 8.71 28.87 -10.02
CA THR A 314 8.17 29.31 -8.72
C THR A 314 6.76 28.76 -8.59
N ALA A 315 6.48 28.07 -7.48
CA ALA A 315 5.17 27.53 -7.19
C ALA A 315 4.32 28.54 -6.41
N TYR A 316 3.10 28.79 -6.90
CA TYR A 316 2.08 29.56 -6.20
C TYR A 316 0.98 28.58 -5.81
N SER A 317 0.63 28.53 -4.53
CA SER A 317 -0.36 27.60 -3.98
C SER A 317 -1.52 28.36 -3.37
N GLN A 318 -2.74 27.91 -3.65
CA GLN A 318 -3.95 28.49 -3.11
C GLN A 318 -4.90 27.41 -2.61
N ASP A 319 -5.37 27.56 -1.37
CA ASP A 319 -6.44 26.73 -0.81
C ASP A 319 -7.79 27.10 -1.47
N LEU A 320 -8.54 26.09 -1.89
CA LEU A 320 -9.89 26.29 -2.43
C LEU A 320 -10.90 26.41 -1.28
N PRO A 321 -11.89 27.32 -1.37
CA PRO A 321 -12.91 27.49 -0.34
C PRO A 321 -13.71 26.21 -0.11
N THR A 322 -13.94 25.84 1.16
CA THR A 322 -14.73 24.66 1.54
C THR A 322 -16.11 25.00 2.10
N ASN A 323 -16.42 26.30 2.26
CA ASN A 323 -17.64 26.80 2.88
C ASN A 323 -18.71 27.26 1.87
N ASP A 324 -18.42 27.22 0.57
CA ASP A 324 -19.35 27.67 -0.45
C ASP A 324 -20.27 26.53 -0.89
N SER A 325 -21.58 26.79 -0.90
CA SER A 325 -22.64 25.82 -1.21
C SER A 325 -22.50 25.12 -2.57
N LYS A 326 -21.72 25.70 -3.49
CA LYS A 326 -21.54 25.21 -4.86
C LYS A 326 -20.31 24.32 -5.07
N ASN A 327 -19.27 24.39 -4.21
CA ASN A 327 -17.98 23.71 -4.41
C ASN A 327 -17.37 23.96 -5.80
N GLU A 328 -17.44 25.21 -6.27
CA GLU A 328 -16.85 25.68 -7.52
C GLU A 328 -15.85 26.81 -7.22
N TYR A 329 -14.84 26.97 -8.07
CA TYR A 329 -13.84 28.03 -7.91
C TYR A 329 -13.27 28.46 -9.26
N ASP A 330 -13.19 29.77 -9.47
CA ASP A 330 -12.59 30.39 -10.65
C ASP A 330 -11.23 31.00 -10.27
N LEU A 331 -10.14 30.38 -10.73
CA LEU A 331 -8.78 30.89 -10.58
C LEU A 331 -8.39 31.72 -11.81
N ARG A 332 -8.34 33.05 -11.66
CA ARG A 332 -7.74 33.94 -12.67
C ARG A 332 -6.24 34.09 -12.45
N ILE A 333 -5.47 33.92 -13.53
CA ILE A 333 -4.01 34.00 -13.56
C ILE A 333 -3.61 35.14 -14.50
N ASP A 334 -3.68 36.38 -14.00
CA ASP A 334 -3.49 37.57 -14.83
C ASP A 334 -2.03 38.03 -14.93
N SER A 335 -1.21 37.74 -13.90
CA SER A 335 0.14 38.33 -13.74
C SER A 335 1.30 37.37 -14.02
N ILE A 336 1.02 36.11 -14.36
CA ILE A 336 2.03 35.04 -14.38
C ILE A 336 1.90 34.17 -15.63
N SER A 337 3.05 33.92 -16.27
CA SER A 337 3.32 32.82 -17.22
C SER A 337 2.99 31.42 -16.68
N CYS A 338 1.72 31.02 -16.60
CA CYS A 338 1.36 29.68 -16.13
C CYS A 338 1.36 28.65 -17.26
N GLN A 339 2.19 27.61 -17.10
CA GLN A 339 2.27 26.45 -18.01
C GLN A 339 1.83 25.13 -17.38
N ASN A 340 1.88 25.06 -16.05
CA ASN A 340 1.61 23.85 -15.31
C ASN A 340 0.68 24.16 -14.15
N ILE A 341 -0.29 23.27 -13.95
CA ILE A 341 -1.25 23.34 -12.85
C ILE A 341 -1.29 21.98 -12.17
N ARG A 342 -1.36 22.02 -10.85
CA ARG A 342 -1.57 20.86 -9.99
C ARG A 342 -2.79 21.11 -9.13
N ILE A 343 -3.69 20.14 -9.10
CA ILE A 343 -4.87 20.15 -8.25
C ILE A 343 -4.73 19.02 -7.25
N LEU A 344 -4.90 19.30 -5.97
CA LEU A 344 -4.67 18.39 -4.86
C LEU A 344 -5.89 18.38 -3.94
N ALA A 345 -6.31 17.20 -3.49
CA ALA A 345 -7.23 17.06 -2.36
C ALA A 345 -6.59 16.20 -1.27
N THR A 346 -6.67 16.68 -0.03
CA THR A 346 -6.23 15.98 1.18
C THR A 346 -7.45 15.66 2.05
N LEU A 347 -7.63 14.38 2.34
CA LEU A 347 -8.68 13.86 3.21
C LEU A 347 -8.08 13.54 4.58
N SER A 348 -8.74 13.97 5.66
CA SER A 348 -8.30 13.73 7.05
C SER A 348 -9.48 13.79 8.04
N GLY A 349 -9.23 13.60 9.33
CA GLY A 349 -10.26 13.65 10.38
C GLY A 349 -11.27 12.50 10.33
N GLY A 350 -12.36 12.60 11.08
CA GLY A 350 -13.33 11.53 11.27
C GLY A 350 -13.03 10.70 12.52
N ASP A 351 -14.08 10.19 13.14
CA ASP A 351 -14.00 9.50 14.43
C ASP A 351 -14.42 8.03 14.33
N GLY A 352 -13.83 7.19 15.19
CA GLY A 352 -14.13 5.76 15.30
C GLY A 352 -13.60 4.89 14.16
N ASP A 353 -14.02 3.62 14.15
CA ASP A 353 -13.53 2.60 13.20
C ASP A 353 -13.89 2.92 11.74
N CYS A 354 -14.90 3.75 11.54
CA CYS A 354 -15.35 4.23 10.23
C CYS A 354 -14.78 5.61 9.86
N ALA A 355 -13.76 6.13 10.56
CA ALA A 355 -13.18 7.44 10.26
C ALA A 355 -12.76 7.61 8.79
N TRP A 356 -12.30 6.53 8.16
CA TRP A 356 -11.82 6.51 6.77
C TRP A 356 -12.85 6.97 5.73
N GLN A 357 -14.15 6.75 6.00
CA GLN A 357 -15.26 7.13 5.12
C GLN A 357 -15.95 8.45 5.52
N LYS A 358 -15.43 9.17 6.52
CA LYS A 358 -16.04 10.43 7.00
C LYS A 358 -15.65 11.66 6.17
N ALA A 359 -14.67 11.52 5.28
CA ALA A 359 -14.35 12.50 4.24
C ALA A 359 -14.50 11.80 2.89
N GLN A 360 -15.37 12.32 2.03
CA GLN A 360 -15.75 11.67 0.78
C GLN A 360 -15.68 12.66 -0.37
N LEU A 361 -14.89 12.36 -1.39
CA LEU A 361 -14.88 13.11 -2.64
C LEU A 361 -15.91 12.52 -3.59
N PHE A 362 -16.56 13.40 -4.35
CA PHE A 362 -17.42 13.04 -5.48
C PHE A 362 -18.53 12.06 -5.06
N ARG A 363 -19.17 12.27 -3.91
CA ARG A 363 -20.26 11.40 -3.44
C ARG A 363 -21.46 11.50 -4.39
N GLN A 364 -21.80 10.41 -5.07
CA GLN A 364 -22.88 10.34 -6.06
C GLN A 364 -23.73 9.07 -5.89
N SER A 365 -25.02 9.18 -6.26
CA SER A 365 -25.91 8.02 -6.37
C SER A 365 -25.58 7.18 -7.60
N THR A 366 -25.66 5.86 -7.47
CA THR A 366 -25.49 4.91 -8.58
C THR A 366 -26.80 4.61 -9.32
N GLU A 367 -27.93 5.15 -8.87
CA GLU A 367 -29.23 4.99 -9.53
C GLU A 367 -29.39 5.92 -10.74
N VAL A 368 -30.01 5.40 -11.80
CA VAL A 368 -30.13 6.10 -13.09
C VAL A 368 -31.12 7.27 -13.04
N GLU A 369 -32.14 7.20 -12.20
CA GLU A 369 -33.20 8.22 -12.09
C GLU A 369 -32.75 9.49 -11.35
N ASN A 370 -31.72 9.39 -10.50
CA ASN A 370 -31.19 10.49 -9.68
C ASN A 370 -29.96 11.19 -10.29
N LYS A 371 -29.65 10.97 -11.58
CA LYS A 371 -28.49 11.55 -12.30
C LYS A 371 -28.50 13.09 -12.43
N ASN A 372 -29.56 13.76 -11.98
CA ASN A 372 -29.63 15.22 -11.95
C ASN A 372 -28.80 15.86 -10.83
N ASP A 373 -28.33 15.08 -9.84
CA ASP A 373 -27.35 15.54 -8.83
C ASP A 373 -25.93 15.42 -9.41
N GLN A 374 -25.61 16.27 -10.40
CA GLN A 374 -24.34 16.27 -11.14
C GLN A 374 -23.18 16.83 -10.29
N ARG A 375 -22.87 16.15 -9.19
CA ARG A 375 -21.64 16.36 -8.40
C ARG A 375 -20.42 15.76 -9.10
N LEU A 376 -20.19 16.22 -10.33
CA LEU A 376 -19.05 15.83 -11.15
C LEU A 376 -17.82 16.63 -10.72
N PHE A 377 -16.67 15.97 -10.67
CA PHE A 377 -15.41 16.69 -10.65
C PHE A 377 -15.15 17.22 -12.05
N SER A 378 -14.94 18.53 -12.20
CA SER A 378 -14.61 19.09 -13.51
C SER A 378 -13.55 20.18 -13.40
N VAL A 379 -12.69 20.22 -14.41
CA VAL A 379 -11.64 21.23 -14.56
C VAL A 379 -11.77 21.79 -15.96
N GLN A 380 -12.14 23.05 -16.09
CA GLN A 380 -12.17 23.78 -17.35
C GLN A 380 -11.05 24.81 -17.35
N ILE A 381 -10.25 24.79 -18.42
CA ILE A 381 -9.03 25.59 -18.54
C ILE A 381 -9.19 26.49 -19.75
N PHE A 382 -8.98 27.78 -19.56
CA PHE A 382 -8.97 28.78 -20.62
C PHE A 382 -7.53 29.18 -20.92
N ILE A 383 -7.17 29.08 -22.19
CA ILE A 383 -5.80 29.14 -22.69
C ILE A 383 -5.73 30.29 -23.69
N GLN A 384 -4.62 31.00 -23.67
CA GLN A 384 -4.35 32.07 -24.61
C GLN A 384 -2.97 31.88 -25.25
N LYS A 385 -2.85 32.20 -26.53
CA LYS A 385 -1.56 32.31 -27.21
C LYS A 385 -0.81 33.54 -26.71
N ARG A 386 0.45 33.38 -26.30
CA ARG A 386 1.27 34.51 -25.88
C ARG A 386 1.44 35.46 -27.05
N SER A 387 1.15 36.75 -26.85
CA SER A 387 1.63 37.76 -27.78
C SER A 387 3.13 37.86 -27.60
N THR A 388 3.91 37.56 -28.62
CA THR A 388 5.28 38.05 -28.70
C THR A 388 5.20 39.58 -28.68
N ALA A 389 5.52 40.19 -27.55
CA ALA A 389 5.86 41.60 -27.55
C ALA A 389 7.16 41.73 -28.36
N GLU A 390 7.08 42.41 -29.50
CA GLU A 390 8.26 42.97 -30.18
C GLU A 390 8.99 43.97 -29.27
#